data_AF-A0A0W8G5F0-F1
#
_entry.id   AF-A0A0W8G5F0-F1
#
_cell.length_a   1.000
_cell.length_b   1.000
_cell.length_c   1.000
_cell.angle_alpha   90.00
_cell.angle_beta   90.00
_cell.angle_gamma   90.00
#
_symmetry.space_group_name_H-M   'P 1'
#
loop_
_entity.id
_entity.type
_entity.pdbx_description
1 polymer ?
#
loop_
_entity_poly.entity_id
_entity_poly.type
_entity_poly.pdbx_seq_one_letter_code
_entity_poly.pdbx_strand_id
1 'polypeptide(L)'
;MALAGLVLCVAQALGYAEALCVTQGCSLHEDTTVFGLSLWWWGAAAFAGLGVLALWGRAAWAARAGLFCLAADIGLLALMALTAPCLTCLAAGALFLAFYLCVAPRAGGFGRLGLTVVLVWGLAFSPNLFAVAREAMKPWPLAGPETAAVRLFFTPTCPACRDAVAVMSRLDKPFLGFFPIAGSEEEVRMVARTMEGMAAGLPLPEALARSGDGEPVEVGLGLRIRLLKNKVAYLGGRPEGVPHLQINGWPRKWDSIDVF
;
A
#
# COMPACT_ATOMS: atom_id res chain seq x y z
N MET A 1 6.46 -16.19 15.57
CA MET A 1 6.89 -14.78 15.48
C MET A 1 8.35 -14.66 15.08
N ALA A 2 9.31 -15.16 15.87
CA ALA A 2 10.73 -15.12 15.51
C ALA A 2 11.05 -15.77 14.15
N LEU A 3 10.52 -16.97 13.88
CA LEU A 3 10.68 -17.64 12.59
C LEU A 3 10.08 -16.82 11.43
N ALA A 4 8.88 -16.25 11.63
CA ALA A 4 8.22 -15.43 10.61
C ALA A 4 9.02 -14.15 10.30
N GLY A 5 9.57 -13.49 11.32
CA GLY A 5 10.44 -12.34 11.15
C GLY A 5 11.75 -12.69 10.45
N LEU A 6 12.36 -13.83 10.81
CA LEU A 6 13.55 -14.34 10.13
C LEU A 6 13.29 -14.60 8.65
N VAL A 7 12.22 -15.33 8.32
CA VAL A 7 11.85 -15.62 6.94
C VAL A 7 11.56 -14.33 6.17
N LEU A 8 10.84 -13.38 6.76
CA LEU A 8 10.57 -12.09 6.15
C LEU A 8 11.86 -11.32 5.83
N CYS A 9 12.79 -11.25 6.80
CA CYS A 9 14.05 -10.53 6.60
C CYS A 9 14.96 -11.20 5.58
N VAL A 10 15.03 -12.54 5.58
CA VAL A 10 15.83 -13.30 4.60
C VAL A 10 15.21 -13.21 3.21
N ALA A 11 13.89 -13.33 3.08
CA ALA A 11 13.19 -13.19 1.81
C ALA A 11 13.45 -11.80 1.19
N GLN A 12 13.46 -10.74 2.00
CA GLN A 12 13.80 -9.41 1.50
C GLN A 12 15.27 -9.22 1.18
N ALA A 13 16.18 -9.77 1.99
CA ALA A 13 17.62 -9.72 1.68
C ALA A 13 17.97 -10.42 0.36
N LEU A 14 17.14 -11.37 -0.08
CA LEU A 14 17.29 -12.12 -1.32
C LEU A 14 16.50 -11.54 -2.51
N GLY A 15 15.77 -10.42 -2.33
CA GLY A 15 15.00 -9.78 -3.39
C GLY A 15 13.71 -10.50 -3.80
N TYR A 16 13.26 -11.51 -3.04
CA TYR A 16 12.03 -12.27 -3.39
C TYR A 16 10.73 -11.57 -2.98
N ALA A 17 10.78 -10.45 -2.25
CA ALA A 17 9.62 -9.77 -1.69
C ALA A 17 9.33 -8.39 -2.31
N GLU A 18 9.64 -8.24 -3.61
CA GLU A 18 9.20 -7.08 -4.43
C GLU A 18 7.66 -6.89 -4.39
N ALA A 19 6.90 -7.99 -4.31
CA ALA A 19 5.43 -7.96 -4.24
C ALA A 19 4.86 -7.30 -2.97
N LEU A 20 5.67 -7.16 -1.90
CA LEU A 20 5.29 -6.47 -0.66
C LEU A 20 5.70 -4.99 -0.65
N CYS A 21 6.43 -4.54 -1.67
CA CYS A 21 6.88 -3.17 -1.82
C CYS A 21 5.85 -2.30 -2.52
N VAL A 22 4.70 -2.17 -1.87
CA VAL A 22 3.60 -1.28 -2.29
C VAL A 22 3.94 0.20 -2.05
N THR A 23 4.96 0.50 -1.23
CA THR A 23 5.39 1.87 -0.90
C THR A 23 6.73 2.22 -1.52
N GLN A 24 6.91 3.48 -1.94
CA GLN A 24 8.19 3.96 -2.51
C GLN A 24 9.35 3.97 -1.49
N GLY A 25 9.06 3.79 -0.19
CA GLY A 25 10.08 3.66 0.85
C GLY A 25 10.86 2.34 0.83
N CYS A 26 10.35 1.31 0.14
CA CYS A 26 11.05 0.03 0.04
C CYS A 26 12.42 0.11 -0.64
N SER A 27 12.52 0.78 -1.78
CA SER A 27 13.78 0.90 -2.54
C SER A 27 14.81 1.76 -1.81
N LEU A 28 14.35 2.74 -1.01
CA LEU A 28 15.25 3.57 -0.21
C LEU A 28 15.90 2.80 0.96
N HIS A 29 15.22 1.77 1.48
CA HIS A 29 15.70 0.99 2.63
C HIS A 29 16.44 -0.30 2.24
N GLU A 30 16.48 -0.62 0.95
CA GLU A 30 17.26 -1.74 0.39
C GLU A 30 18.76 -1.42 0.37
N ASP A 31 19.12 -0.18 0.02
CA ASP A 31 20.51 0.29 -0.08
C ASP A 31 21.10 0.80 1.25
N THR A 32 20.32 0.82 2.35
CA THR A 32 20.82 1.36 3.63
C THR A 32 21.70 0.33 4.33
N THR A 33 23.01 0.48 4.16
CA THR A 33 24.03 -0.32 4.86
C THR A 33 24.40 0.34 6.18
N VAL A 34 24.30 -0.41 7.29
CA VAL A 34 24.82 0.00 8.59
C VAL A 34 26.05 -0.87 8.87
N PHE A 35 27.23 -0.24 8.95
CA PHE A 35 28.54 -0.93 9.01
C PHE A 35 28.85 -1.86 7.81
N GLY A 36 28.30 -1.58 6.62
CA GLY A 36 28.53 -2.39 5.41
C GLY A 36 27.69 -3.67 5.32
N LEU A 37 26.79 -3.92 6.28
CA LEU A 37 25.78 -4.96 6.24
C LEU A 37 24.41 -4.33 6.02
N SER A 38 23.56 -4.97 5.19
CA SER A 38 22.21 -4.49 4.97
C SER A 38 21.39 -4.57 6.27
N LEU A 39 20.49 -3.61 6.46
CA LEU A 39 19.58 -3.57 7.62
C LEU A 39 18.78 -4.89 7.76
N TRP A 40 18.52 -5.56 6.64
CA TRP A 40 17.84 -6.87 6.58
C TRP A 40 18.64 -8.00 7.25
N TRP A 41 19.96 -8.03 7.10
CA TRP A 41 20.81 -9.01 7.80
C TRP A 41 20.84 -8.76 9.31
N TRP A 42 20.84 -7.50 9.73
CA TRP A 42 20.69 -7.14 11.15
C TRP A 42 19.34 -7.60 11.71
N GLY A 43 18.24 -7.40 10.97
CA GLY A 43 16.91 -7.89 11.33
C GLY A 43 16.85 -9.42 11.42
N ALA A 44 17.43 -10.12 10.43
CA ALA A 44 17.52 -11.58 10.42
C ALA A 44 18.31 -12.10 11.63
N ALA A 45 19.46 -11.52 11.93
CA ALA A 45 20.27 -11.87 13.09
C ALA A 45 19.52 -11.63 14.41
N ALA A 46 18.79 -10.51 14.54
CA ALA A 46 17.98 -10.21 15.70
C ALA A 46 16.86 -11.24 15.90
N PHE A 47 16.09 -11.55 14.85
CA PHE A 47 15.03 -12.57 14.93
C PHE A 47 15.57 -13.98 15.21
N ALA A 48 16.70 -14.36 14.61
CA ALA A 48 17.37 -15.62 14.90
C ALA A 48 17.81 -15.69 16.37
N GLY A 49 18.46 -14.65 16.88
CA GLY A 49 18.88 -14.55 18.28
C GLY A 49 17.71 -14.64 19.27
N LEU A 50 16.61 -13.93 18.99
CA LEU A 50 15.37 -14.02 19.78
C LEU A 50 14.78 -15.43 19.74
N GLY A 51 14.81 -16.09 18.58
CA GLY A 51 14.37 -17.48 18.40
C GLY A 51 15.18 -18.46 19.24
N VAL A 52 16.51 -18.39 19.19
CA VAL A 52 17.42 -19.24 19.98
C VAL A 52 17.21 -19.01 21.48
N LEU A 53 17.10 -17.75 21.92
CA LEU A 53 16.83 -17.41 23.32
C LEU A 53 15.49 -17.97 23.82
N ALA A 54 14.46 -17.96 22.96
CA ALA A 54 13.18 -18.57 23.28
C ALA A 54 13.26 -20.09 23.40
N LEU A 55 14.03 -20.75 22.52
CA LEU A 55 14.24 -22.21 22.56
C LEU A 55 15.03 -22.66 23.79
N TRP A 56 15.98 -21.86 24.27
CA TRP A 56 16.72 -22.15 25.50
C TRP A 56 15.88 -21.98 26.79
N GLY A 57 14.59 -21.62 26.69
CA GLY A 57 13.69 -21.53 27.85
C GLY A 57 14.02 -20.37 28.81
N ARG A 58 14.95 -19.49 28.46
CA ARG A 58 15.36 -18.35 29.30
C ARG A 58 14.46 -17.14 29.05
N ALA A 59 13.20 -17.23 29.48
CA ALA A 59 12.17 -16.22 29.25
C ALA A 59 12.61 -14.79 29.66
N ALA A 60 13.31 -14.64 30.79
CA ALA A 60 13.81 -13.33 31.24
C ALA A 60 14.88 -12.71 30.33
N TRP A 61 15.75 -13.51 29.73
CA TRP A 61 16.75 -13.03 28.76
C TRP A 61 16.10 -12.72 27.43
N ALA A 62 15.19 -13.59 26.96
CA ALA A 62 14.42 -13.37 25.75
C ALA A 62 13.54 -12.10 25.85
N ALA A 63 12.94 -11.83 27.00
CA ALA A 63 12.15 -10.61 27.24
C ALA A 63 13.02 -9.34 27.18
N ARG A 64 14.21 -9.36 27.82
CA ARG A 64 15.14 -8.22 27.78
C ARG A 64 15.70 -7.98 26.38
N ALA A 65 16.05 -9.04 25.66
CA ALA A 65 16.49 -8.94 24.27
C ALA A 65 15.36 -8.40 23.37
N GLY A 66 14.12 -8.87 23.55
CA GLY A 66 12.96 -8.36 22.82
C GLY A 66 12.68 -6.88 23.11
N LEU A 67 12.82 -6.46 24.38
CA LEU A 67 12.69 -5.06 24.78
C LEU A 67 13.77 -4.18 24.14
N PHE A 68 15.01 -4.67 24.07
CA PHE A 68 16.10 -3.99 23.37
C PHE A 68 15.83 -3.85 21.87
N CYS A 69 15.31 -4.90 21.22
CA CYS A 69 14.93 -4.84 19.80
C CYS A 69 13.82 -3.81 19.57
N LEU A 70 12.80 -3.75 20.45
CA LEU A 70 11.76 -2.72 20.38
C LEU A 70 12.31 -1.30 20.56
N ALA A 71 13.27 -1.12 21.48
CA ALA A 71 13.92 0.18 21.68
C ALA A 71 14.74 0.60 20.44
N ALA A 72 15.43 -0.34 19.81
CA ALA A 72 16.13 -0.09 18.55
C ALA A 72 15.14 0.24 17.41
N ASP A 73 14.01 -0.47 17.33
CA ASP A 73 12.96 -0.26 16.33
C ASP A 73 12.29 1.12 16.48
N ILE A 74 12.17 1.67 17.69
CA ILE A 74 11.73 3.07 17.89
C ILE A 74 12.64 4.05 17.13
N GLY A 75 13.96 3.84 17.16
CA GLY A 75 14.91 4.65 16.40
C GLY A 75 14.69 4.54 14.89
N LEU A 76 14.40 3.33 14.41
CA LEU A 76 14.06 3.10 13.00
C LEU A 76 12.73 3.78 12.63
N LEU A 77 11.69 3.67 13.45
CA LEU A 77 10.41 4.34 13.23
C LEU A 77 10.54 5.86 13.22
N ALA A 78 11.42 6.43 14.06
CA ALA A 78 11.72 7.86 14.04
C ALA A 78 12.43 8.26 12.74
N LEU A 79 13.38 7.45 12.26
CA LEU A 79 14.03 7.68 10.97
C LEU A 79 13.03 7.59 9.79
N MET A 80 12.14 6.60 9.80
CA MET A 80 11.10 6.43 8.79
C MET A 80 10.11 7.59 8.78
N ALA A 81 9.79 8.15 9.95
CA ALA A 81 8.94 9.33 10.07
C ALA A 81 9.58 10.58 9.43
N LEU A 82 10.91 10.66 9.39
CA LEU A 82 11.66 11.77 8.76
C LEU A 82 11.93 11.55 7.27
N THR A 83 11.91 10.31 6.80
CA THR A 83 12.33 9.95 5.44
C THR A 83 11.17 9.44 4.60
N ALA A 84 10.96 8.13 4.54
CA ALA A 84 9.87 7.49 3.84
C ALA A 84 9.39 6.25 4.61
N PRO A 85 8.08 6.00 4.68
CA PRO A 85 7.54 4.85 5.37
C PRO A 85 7.67 3.57 4.52
N CYS A 86 8.04 2.48 5.18
CA CYS A 86 8.31 1.18 4.58
C CYS A 86 7.40 0.12 5.23
N LEU A 87 6.52 -0.48 4.42
CA LEU A 87 5.55 -1.47 4.91
C LEU A 87 6.24 -2.70 5.52
N THR A 88 7.33 -3.17 4.93
CA THR A 88 8.05 -4.35 5.40
C THR A 88 8.80 -4.09 6.71
N CYS A 89 9.36 -2.89 6.91
CA CYS A 89 9.93 -2.49 8.21
C CYS A 89 8.84 -2.39 9.30
N LEU A 90 7.66 -1.84 8.98
CA LEU A 90 6.52 -1.83 9.91
C LEU A 90 6.07 -3.25 10.29
N ALA A 91 6.04 -4.17 9.32
CA ALA A 91 5.72 -5.57 9.58
C ALA A 91 6.76 -6.23 10.50
N ALA A 92 8.05 -5.99 10.27
CA ALA A 92 9.12 -6.46 11.14
C ALA A 92 9.02 -5.89 12.57
N GLY A 93 8.80 -4.58 12.71
CA GLY A 93 8.55 -3.92 14.00
C GLY A 93 7.36 -4.53 14.75
N ALA A 94 6.26 -4.77 14.05
CA ALA A 94 5.08 -5.43 14.63
C ALA A 94 5.37 -6.86 15.10
N LEU A 95 6.24 -7.60 14.41
CA LEU A 95 6.68 -8.93 14.83
C LEU A 95 7.57 -8.88 16.08
N PHE A 96 8.41 -7.86 16.24
CA PHE A 96 9.15 -7.62 17.49
C PHE A 96 8.21 -7.35 18.66
N LEU A 97 7.20 -6.48 18.46
CA LEU A 97 6.18 -6.23 19.47
C LEU A 97 5.44 -7.51 19.85
N ALA A 98 4.93 -8.25 18.86
CA ALA A 98 4.21 -9.50 19.09
C ALA A 98 5.07 -10.52 19.86
N PHE A 99 6.36 -10.66 19.50
CA PHE A 99 7.28 -11.51 20.23
C PHE A 99 7.42 -11.08 21.70
N TYR A 100 7.66 -9.80 21.95
CA TYR A 100 7.80 -9.27 23.32
C TYR A 100 6.54 -9.48 24.15
N LEU A 101 5.34 -9.21 23.59
CA LEU A 101 4.07 -9.42 24.27
C LEU A 101 3.82 -10.89 24.65
N CYS A 102 4.35 -11.85 23.89
CA CYS A 102 4.23 -13.27 24.20
C CYS A 102 5.21 -13.76 25.27
N VAL A 103 6.40 -13.15 25.35
CA VAL A 103 7.49 -13.59 26.24
C VAL A 103 7.47 -12.86 27.58
N ALA A 104 7.09 -11.57 27.61
CA ALA A 104 7.07 -10.78 28.84
C ALA A 104 6.19 -11.38 29.97
N PRO A 105 4.96 -11.89 29.71
CA PRO A 105 4.17 -12.57 30.74
C PRO A 105 4.87 -13.79 31.34
N ARG A 106 5.63 -14.53 30.52
CA ARG A 106 6.39 -15.72 30.95
C ARG A 106 7.65 -15.37 31.76
N ALA A 107 8.12 -14.13 31.67
CA ALA A 107 9.31 -13.64 32.35
C ALA A 107 9.00 -12.95 33.70
N GLY A 108 7.73 -12.95 34.16
CA GLY A 108 7.31 -12.25 35.38
C GLY A 108 6.46 -11.00 35.13
N GLY A 109 5.99 -10.78 33.90
CA GLY A 109 5.05 -9.72 33.56
C GLY A 109 5.67 -8.48 32.90
N PHE A 110 4.84 -7.48 32.66
CA PHE A 110 5.26 -6.21 32.06
C PHE A 110 5.73 -5.25 33.15
N GLY A 111 7.05 -5.10 33.28
CA GLY A 111 7.61 -4.04 34.13
C GLY A 111 7.26 -2.65 33.60
N ARG A 112 7.36 -1.62 34.45
CA ARG A 112 7.11 -0.21 34.09
C ARG A 112 7.86 0.23 32.82
N LEU A 113 9.16 -0.08 32.77
CA LEU A 113 10.01 0.21 31.61
C LEU A 113 9.48 -0.45 30.33
N GLY A 114 9.06 -1.71 30.45
CA GLY A 114 8.49 -2.47 29.33
C GLY A 114 7.23 -1.84 28.77
N LEU A 115 6.32 -1.40 29.65
CA LEU A 115 5.11 -0.70 29.24
C LEU A 115 5.44 0.65 28.59
N THR A 116 6.36 1.42 29.16
CA THR A 116 6.80 2.70 28.59
C THR A 116 7.34 2.53 27.18
N VAL A 117 8.21 1.55 26.95
CA VAL A 117 8.77 1.27 25.61
C VAL A 117 7.66 0.89 24.63
N VAL A 118 6.71 0.02 25.01
CA VAL A 118 5.58 -0.35 24.14
C VAL A 118 4.72 0.85 23.78
N LEU A 119 4.45 1.76 24.73
CA LEU A 119 3.67 2.97 24.48
C LEU A 119 4.40 3.94 23.55
N VAL A 120 5.69 4.18 23.79
CA VAL A 120 6.52 5.05 22.92
C VAL A 120 6.62 4.44 21.53
N TRP A 121 6.80 3.12 21.43
CA TRP A 121 6.79 2.40 20.16
C TRP A 121 5.46 2.58 19.43
N GLY A 122 4.33 2.39 20.10
CA GLY A 122 3.01 2.57 19.48
C GLY A 122 2.79 4.00 18.98
N LEU A 123 3.27 5.01 19.71
CA LEU A 123 3.22 6.40 19.30
C LEU A 123 4.09 6.66 18.05
N ALA A 124 5.30 6.11 18.00
CA ALA A 124 6.19 6.24 16.84
C ALA A 124 5.71 5.44 15.61
N PHE A 125 5.04 4.31 15.85
CA PHE A 125 4.51 3.44 14.79
C PHE A 125 3.30 4.05 14.08
N SER A 126 2.44 4.75 14.83
CA SER A 126 1.18 5.32 14.34
C SER A 126 1.29 6.23 13.09
N PRO A 127 2.16 7.27 13.05
CA PRO A 127 2.27 8.13 11.87
C PRO A 127 2.81 7.37 10.64
N ASN A 128 3.74 6.44 10.86
CA ASN A 128 4.30 5.61 9.79
C ASN A 128 3.23 4.67 9.20
N LEU A 129 2.45 4.00 10.06
CA LEU A 129 1.32 3.17 9.62
C LEU A 129 0.30 4.00 8.84
N PHE A 130 -0.03 5.19 9.32
CA PHE A 130 -0.97 6.08 8.64
C PHE A 130 -0.46 6.51 7.27
N ALA A 131 0.83 6.83 7.14
CA ALA A 131 1.43 7.21 5.87
C ALA A 131 1.42 6.04 4.87
N VAL A 132 1.76 4.83 5.30
CA VAL A 132 1.63 3.61 4.46
C VAL A 132 0.18 3.36 4.07
N ALA A 133 -0.76 3.47 5.01
CA ALA A 133 -2.18 3.28 4.73
C ALA A 133 -2.67 4.29 3.68
N ARG A 134 -2.26 5.56 3.78
CA ARG A 134 -2.59 6.60 2.79
C ARG A 134 -2.03 6.26 1.41
N GLU A 135 -0.80 5.75 1.34
CA GLU A 135 -0.19 5.33 0.08
C GLU A 135 -0.88 4.10 -0.51
N ALA A 136 -1.22 3.11 0.31
CA ALA A 136 -1.99 1.94 -0.10
C ALA A 136 -3.39 2.31 -0.61
N MET A 137 -3.96 3.43 -0.14
CA MET A 137 -5.26 3.96 -0.56
C MET A 137 -5.21 4.86 -1.81
N LYS A 138 -4.06 4.96 -2.50
CA LYS A 138 -4.00 5.63 -3.81
C LYS A 138 -5.02 5.00 -4.78
N PRO A 139 -5.74 5.82 -5.57
CA PRO A 139 -6.72 5.32 -6.51
C PRO A 139 -6.05 4.51 -7.62
N TRP A 140 -6.74 3.49 -8.10
CA TRP A 140 -6.29 2.59 -9.16
C TRP A 140 -6.87 3.04 -10.52
N PRO A 141 -6.02 3.37 -11.50
CA PRO A 141 -6.49 3.67 -12.85
C PRO A 141 -6.86 2.38 -13.58
N LEU A 142 -8.00 2.39 -14.27
CA LEU A 142 -8.36 1.37 -15.26
C LEU A 142 -7.51 1.51 -16.53
N ALA A 143 -7.22 2.75 -16.92
CA ALA A 143 -6.33 3.09 -18.03
C ALA A 143 -5.56 4.37 -17.74
N GLY A 144 -4.36 4.48 -18.29
CA GLY A 144 -3.43 5.59 -18.07
C GLY A 144 -2.47 5.36 -16.88
N PRO A 145 -1.61 6.34 -16.58
CA PRO A 145 -0.58 6.19 -15.56
C PRO A 145 -1.15 6.29 -14.13
N GLU A 146 -0.54 5.57 -13.18
CA GLU A 146 -0.91 5.64 -11.75
C GLU A 146 -0.72 7.03 -11.13
N THR A 147 0.23 7.81 -11.66
CA THR A 147 0.53 9.19 -11.24
C THR A 147 -0.15 10.24 -12.13
N ALA A 148 -1.26 9.88 -12.79
CA ALA A 148 -2.01 10.82 -13.64
C ALA A 148 -2.32 12.14 -12.91
N ALA A 149 -1.88 13.24 -13.53
CA ALA A 149 -2.16 14.60 -13.06
C ALA A 149 -3.64 14.94 -13.25
N VAL A 150 -4.26 14.47 -14.32
CA VAL A 150 -5.69 14.62 -14.59
C VAL A 150 -6.36 13.26 -14.39
N ARG A 151 -7.33 13.20 -13.47
CA ARG A 151 -8.05 11.97 -13.12
C ARG A 151 -9.52 12.12 -13.46
N LEU A 152 -10.02 11.28 -14.35
CA LEU A 152 -11.45 11.22 -14.67
C LEU A 152 -12.09 10.10 -13.85
N PHE A 153 -12.92 10.47 -12.88
CA PHE A 153 -13.75 9.56 -12.12
C PHE A 153 -15.10 9.39 -12.81
N PHE A 154 -15.50 8.14 -13.03
CA PHE A 154 -16.70 7.84 -13.80
C PHE A 154 -17.38 6.54 -13.35
N THR A 155 -18.69 6.43 -13.63
CA THR A 155 -19.48 5.21 -13.38
C THR A 155 -19.89 4.59 -14.72
N PRO A 156 -19.83 3.26 -14.89
CA PRO A 156 -20.11 2.64 -16.19
C PRO A 156 -21.58 2.75 -16.62
N THR A 157 -22.52 2.93 -15.71
CA THR A 157 -23.96 3.07 -16.03
C THR A 157 -24.35 4.48 -16.50
N CYS A 158 -23.51 5.49 -16.26
CA CYS A 158 -23.85 6.88 -16.56
C CYS A 158 -23.55 7.21 -18.05
N PRO A 159 -24.54 7.71 -18.83
CA PRO A 159 -24.33 8.10 -20.22
C PRO A 159 -23.30 9.23 -20.39
N ALA A 160 -23.42 10.30 -19.59
CA ALA A 160 -22.46 11.42 -19.63
C ALA A 160 -21.02 10.98 -19.28
N CYS A 161 -20.87 9.97 -18.43
CA CYS A 161 -19.57 9.35 -18.15
C CYS A 161 -18.99 8.64 -19.36
N ARG A 162 -19.81 7.90 -20.12
CA ARG A 162 -19.38 7.20 -21.35
C ARG A 162 -18.94 8.19 -22.41
N ASP A 163 -19.69 9.29 -22.57
CA ASP A 163 -19.33 10.36 -23.50
C ASP A 163 -18.02 11.04 -23.09
N ALA A 164 -17.84 11.35 -21.80
CA ALA A 164 -16.60 11.92 -21.28
C ALA A 164 -15.40 11.00 -21.52
N VAL A 165 -15.55 9.68 -21.28
CA VAL A 165 -14.50 8.69 -21.56
C VAL A 165 -14.19 8.64 -23.06
N ALA A 166 -15.21 8.66 -23.93
CA ALA A 166 -15.04 8.64 -25.38
C ALA A 166 -14.34 9.89 -25.92
N VAL A 167 -14.63 11.08 -25.39
CA VAL A 167 -13.97 12.32 -25.77
C VAL A 167 -12.54 12.36 -25.24
N MET A 168 -12.34 12.08 -23.95
CA MET A 168 -11.04 12.24 -23.31
C MET A 168 -10.02 11.17 -23.71
N SER A 169 -10.46 9.96 -24.06
CA SER A 169 -9.57 8.90 -24.57
C SER A 169 -8.91 9.28 -25.91
N ARG A 170 -9.54 10.14 -26.72
CA ARG A 170 -8.97 10.64 -27.99
C ARG A 170 -7.84 11.62 -27.79
N LEU A 171 -7.72 12.23 -26.60
CA LEU A 171 -6.71 13.24 -26.34
C LEU A 171 -5.28 12.66 -26.26
N ASP A 172 -5.13 11.33 -26.18
CA ASP A 172 -3.87 10.57 -26.09
C ASP A 172 -2.79 11.28 -25.26
N LYS A 173 -3.18 11.69 -24.04
CA LYS A 173 -2.30 12.46 -23.15
C LYS A 173 -1.70 11.56 -22.07
N PRO A 174 -0.36 11.56 -21.90
CA PRO A 174 0.33 10.72 -20.90
C PRO A 174 0.13 11.20 -19.45
N PHE A 175 -0.77 12.16 -19.21
CA PHE A 175 -1.08 12.71 -17.88
C PHE A 175 -2.54 12.45 -17.47
N LEU A 176 -3.33 11.79 -18.32
CA LEU A 176 -4.74 11.48 -18.08
C LEU A 176 -4.91 10.02 -17.61
N GLY A 177 -5.63 9.83 -16.51
CA GLY A 177 -6.01 8.51 -16.01
C GLY A 177 -7.53 8.37 -15.84
N PHE A 178 -8.03 7.17 -16.10
CA PHE A 178 -9.46 6.82 -16.04
C PHE A 178 -9.72 5.96 -14.80
N PHE A 179 -10.57 6.42 -13.89
CA PHE A 179 -10.81 5.81 -12.59
C PHE A 179 -12.29 5.42 -12.44
N PRO A 180 -12.65 4.16 -12.69
CA PRO A 180 -14.03 3.72 -12.55
C PRO A 180 -14.44 3.66 -11.08
N ILE A 181 -15.70 3.99 -10.83
CA ILE A 181 -16.38 3.86 -9.53
C ILE A 181 -17.59 2.96 -9.73
N ALA A 182 -17.81 2.07 -8.78
CA ALA A 182 -19.00 1.24 -8.73
C ALA A 182 -19.78 1.50 -7.43
N GLY A 183 -21.07 1.79 -7.58
CA GLY A 183 -22.08 1.86 -6.54
C GLY A 183 -22.86 0.55 -6.37
N SER A 184 -22.99 -0.25 -7.45
CA SER A 184 -23.71 -1.53 -7.44
C SER A 184 -22.83 -2.71 -7.87
N GLU A 185 -23.24 -3.94 -7.51
CA GLU A 185 -22.57 -5.17 -7.96
C GLU A 185 -22.58 -5.32 -9.49
N GLU A 186 -23.62 -4.81 -10.16
CA GLU A 186 -23.66 -4.84 -11.63
C GLU A 186 -22.60 -3.92 -12.22
N GLU A 187 -22.41 -2.72 -11.67
CA GLU A 187 -21.34 -1.83 -12.10
C GLU A 187 -19.95 -2.43 -11.88
N VAL A 188 -19.76 -3.21 -10.81
CA VAL A 188 -18.50 -3.96 -10.60
C VAL A 188 -18.28 -4.97 -11.73
N ARG A 189 -19.32 -5.73 -12.13
CA ARG A 189 -19.22 -6.67 -13.26
C ARG A 189 -18.98 -5.96 -14.58
N MET A 190 -19.60 -4.81 -14.81
CA MET A 190 -19.36 -3.98 -16.00
C MET A 190 -17.90 -3.53 -16.09
N VAL A 191 -17.28 -3.14 -14.97
CA VAL A 191 -15.84 -2.82 -14.95
C VAL A 191 -15.00 -4.07 -15.25
N ALA A 192 -15.35 -5.22 -14.68
CA ALA A 192 -14.64 -6.48 -14.97
C ALA A 192 -14.70 -6.84 -16.47
N ARG A 193 -15.88 -6.76 -17.08
CA ARG A 193 -16.07 -6.95 -18.53
C ARG A 193 -15.29 -5.93 -19.37
N THR A 194 -15.23 -4.68 -18.91
CA THR A 194 -14.41 -3.64 -19.56
C THR A 194 -12.93 -4.02 -19.53
N MET A 195 -12.42 -4.55 -18.41
CA MET A 195 -11.03 -5.02 -18.30
C MET A 195 -10.74 -6.20 -19.24
N GLU A 196 -11.66 -7.17 -19.32
CA GLU A 196 -11.52 -8.31 -20.26
C GLU A 196 -11.53 -7.85 -21.72
N GLY A 197 -12.43 -6.93 -22.07
CA GLY A 197 -12.47 -6.33 -23.42
C GLY A 197 -11.17 -5.60 -23.76
N MET A 198 -10.61 -4.85 -22.81
CA MET A 198 -9.31 -4.19 -22.98
C MET A 198 -8.15 -5.19 -23.09
N ALA A 199 -8.18 -6.28 -22.32
CA ALA A 199 -7.20 -7.36 -22.42
C ALA A 199 -7.28 -8.08 -23.79
N ALA A 200 -8.47 -8.15 -24.38
CA ALA A 200 -8.70 -8.62 -25.75
C ALA A 200 -8.31 -7.60 -26.85
N GLY A 201 -7.79 -6.43 -26.47
CA GLY A 201 -7.30 -5.39 -27.39
C GLY A 201 -8.32 -4.33 -27.78
N LEU A 202 -9.51 -4.31 -27.19
CA LEU A 202 -10.49 -3.24 -27.45
C LEU A 202 -10.06 -1.92 -26.78
N PRO A 203 -10.27 -0.77 -27.44
CA PRO A 203 -10.03 0.52 -26.81
C PRO A 203 -11.03 0.76 -25.66
N LEU A 204 -10.60 1.48 -24.62
CA LEU A 204 -11.39 1.70 -23.40
C LEU A 204 -12.86 2.13 -23.66
N PRO A 205 -13.15 3.12 -24.52
CA PRO A 205 -14.54 3.53 -24.76
C PRO A 205 -15.41 2.42 -25.35
N GLU A 206 -14.84 1.59 -26.22
CA GLU A 206 -15.54 0.49 -26.87
C GLU A 206 -15.75 -0.70 -25.92
N ALA A 207 -14.72 -1.04 -25.13
CA ALA A 207 -14.84 -2.04 -24.08
C ALA A 207 -15.90 -1.62 -23.03
N LEU A 208 -15.93 -0.33 -22.66
CA LEU A 208 -16.92 0.22 -21.75
C LEU A 208 -18.32 0.20 -22.39
N ALA A 209 -18.46 0.54 -23.67
CA ALA A 209 -19.71 0.47 -24.41
C ALA A 209 -20.34 -0.93 -24.31
N ARG A 210 -19.55 -1.98 -24.59
CA ARG A 210 -19.98 -3.38 -24.62
C ARG A 210 -20.16 -4.02 -23.25
N SER A 211 -19.75 -3.36 -22.17
CA SER A 211 -19.80 -3.91 -20.82
C SER A 211 -21.21 -4.18 -20.27
N GLY A 212 -22.26 -3.66 -20.90
CA GLY A 212 -23.65 -3.90 -20.49
C GLY A 212 -24.22 -5.25 -20.90
N ASP A 213 -23.73 -5.83 -22.00
CA ASP A 213 -24.40 -6.93 -22.70
C ASP A 213 -23.70 -8.29 -22.54
N GLY A 214 -22.70 -8.38 -21.64
CA GLY A 214 -21.84 -9.56 -21.53
C GLY A 214 -22.29 -10.59 -20.50
N GLU A 215 -21.77 -11.81 -20.65
CA GLU A 215 -21.96 -12.93 -19.73
C GLU A 215 -21.56 -12.58 -18.27
N PRO A 216 -22.08 -13.33 -17.28
CA PRO A 216 -21.71 -13.12 -15.89
C PRO A 216 -20.21 -13.41 -15.68
N VAL A 217 -19.45 -12.36 -15.38
CA VAL A 217 -18.03 -12.45 -15.03
C VAL A 217 -17.87 -12.67 -13.53
N GLU A 218 -17.01 -13.61 -13.14
CA GLU A 218 -16.62 -13.78 -11.75
C GLU A 218 -15.74 -12.62 -11.27
N VAL A 219 -16.20 -11.93 -10.25
CA VAL A 219 -15.50 -10.78 -9.69
C VAL A 219 -14.72 -11.20 -8.46
N GLY A 220 -13.40 -11.21 -8.56
CA GLY A 220 -12.50 -11.43 -7.42
C GLY A 220 -12.49 -10.27 -6.42
N LEU A 221 -12.08 -10.57 -5.17
CA LEU A 221 -11.95 -9.59 -4.08
C LEU A 221 -10.98 -8.44 -4.44
N GLY A 222 -9.95 -8.72 -5.24
CA GLY A 222 -8.96 -7.72 -5.67
C GLY A 222 -9.58 -6.55 -6.42
N LEU A 223 -10.50 -6.81 -7.36
CA LEU A 223 -11.18 -5.75 -8.11
C LEU A 223 -12.10 -4.92 -7.20
N ARG A 224 -12.80 -5.56 -6.27
CA ARG A 224 -13.65 -4.88 -5.28
C ARG A 224 -12.84 -3.91 -4.42
N ILE A 225 -11.65 -4.33 -3.97
CA ILE A 225 -10.74 -3.47 -3.21
C ILE A 225 -10.26 -2.30 -4.07
N ARG A 226 -9.89 -2.52 -5.33
CA ARG A 226 -9.48 -1.44 -6.26
C ARG A 226 -10.60 -0.41 -6.47
N LEU A 227 -11.83 -0.86 -6.70
CA LEU A 227 -12.99 0.03 -6.87
C LEU A 227 -13.35 0.77 -5.57
N LEU A 228 -13.17 0.13 -4.41
CA LEU A 228 -13.33 0.79 -3.12
C LEU A 228 -12.30 1.92 -2.94
N LYS A 229 -11.04 1.71 -3.31
CA LYS A 229 -10.00 2.77 -3.29
C LYS A 229 -10.41 3.95 -4.18
N ASN A 230 -10.90 3.68 -5.39
CA ASN A 230 -11.39 4.72 -6.30
C ASN A 230 -12.56 5.51 -5.70
N LYS A 231 -13.53 4.80 -5.09
CA LYS A 231 -14.68 5.42 -4.45
C LYS A 231 -14.27 6.31 -3.27
N VAL A 232 -13.35 5.86 -2.42
CA VAL A 232 -12.85 6.65 -1.29
C VAL A 232 -12.11 7.90 -1.80
N ALA A 233 -11.24 7.76 -2.81
CA ALA A 233 -10.53 8.89 -3.41
C ALA A 233 -11.50 9.91 -4.03
N TYR A 234 -12.53 9.45 -4.73
CA TYR A 234 -13.60 10.28 -5.28
C TYR A 234 -14.35 11.05 -4.19
N LEU A 235 -14.82 10.38 -3.14
CA LEU A 235 -15.54 11.03 -2.03
C LEU A 235 -14.68 12.05 -1.28
N GLY A 236 -13.37 11.81 -1.15
CA GLY A 236 -12.43 12.75 -0.57
C GLY A 236 -12.33 14.08 -1.33
N GLY A 237 -12.64 14.09 -2.63
CA GLY A 237 -12.67 15.28 -3.47
C GLY A 237 -13.93 16.15 -3.32
N ARG A 238 -14.89 15.74 -2.49
CA ARG A 238 -16.22 16.38 -2.32
C ARG A 238 -16.92 16.69 -3.67
N PRO A 239 -17.19 15.66 -4.47
CA PRO A 239 -17.74 15.83 -5.81
C PRO A 239 -19.24 16.16 -5.76
N GLU A 240 -19.70 16.98 -6.71
CA GLU A 240 -21.12 17.31 -6.89
C GLU A 240 -21.86 16.30 -7.80
N GLY A 241 -21.12 15.41 -8.48
CA GLY A 241 -21.68 14.39 -9.36
C GLY A 241 -20.62 13.69 -10.21
N VAL A 242 -21.05 12.75 -11.05
CA VAL A 242 -20.23 12.08 -12.07
C VAL A 242 -20.70 12.48 -13.48
N PRO A 243 -19.80 12.58 -14.48
CA PRO A 243 -18.34 12.40 -14.39
C PRO A 243 -17.66 13.52 -13.59
N HIS A 244 -16.61 13.18 -12.84
CA HIS A 244 -15.84 14.14 -12.05
C HIS A 244 -14.39 14.18 -12.52
N LEU A 245 -13.92 15.37 -12.86
CA LEU A 245 -12.54 15.61 -13.27
C LEU A 245 -11.76 16.22 -12.11
N GLN A 246 -10.71 15.54 -11.67
CA GLN A 246 -9.79 16.04 -10.64
C GLN A 246 -8.43 16.32 -11.26
N ILE A 247 -7.91 17.53 -11.06
CA ILE A 247 -6.57 17.93 -11.50
C ILE A 247 -5.67 18.05 -10.26
N ASN A 248 -4.65 17.21 -10.17
CA ASN A 248 -3.69 17.16 -9.08
C ASN A 248 -2.35 17.76 -9.54
N GLY A 249 -2.12 19.01 -9.16
CA GLY A 249 -0.95 19.78 -9.59
C GLY A 249 -1.08 20.33 -11.01
N TRP A 250 -0.17 21.24 -11.38
CA TRP A 250 -0.15 21.78 -12.73
C TRP A 250 0.48 20.75 -13.69
N PRO A 251 -0.24 20.26 -14.70
CA PRO A 251 0.37 19.42 -15.72
C PRO A 251 1.41 20.24 -16.49
N ARG A 252 2.70 19.99 -16.25
CA ARG A 252 3.84 20.68 -16.92
C ARG A 252 3.83 20.60 -18.47
N LYS A 253 2.93 19.82 -19.06
CA LYS A 253 2.76 19.66 -20.51
C LYS A 253 1.53 20.41 -21.07
N TRP A 254 0.86 21.25 -20.27
CA TRP A 254 -0.18 22.14 -20.78
C TRP A 254 0.38 23.34 -21.56
N ASP A 255 1.65 23.67 -21.36
CA ASP A 255 2.32 24.80 -22.04
C ASP A 255 2.47 24.60 -23.56
N SER A 256 2.16 23.41 -24.09
CA SER A 256 2.14 23.12 -25.52
C SER A 256 0.74 22.89 -26.08
N ILE A 257 -0.30 23.25 -25.33
CA ILE A 257 -1.68 23.17 -25.80
C ILE A 257 -2.11 24.58 -26.17
N ASP A 258 -2.12 24.86 -27.47
CA ASP A 258 -2.91 25.96 -28.05
C ASP A 258 -4.39 25.63 -27.79
N VAL A 259 -4.87 25.99 -26.60
CA VAL A 259 -6.31 26.06 -26.30
C VAL A 259 -6.69 27.53 -26.29
N PHE A 260 -6.77 28.13 -27.48
CA PHE A 260 -7.70 29.20 -27.85
C PHE A 260 -7.87 29.20 -29.36
#